data_AF-A0A0H2QZC1-F1
#
_entry.id   AF-A0A0H2QZC1-F1
#
_cell.length_a   1.000
_cell.length_b   1.000
_cell.length_c   1.000
_cell.angle_alpha   90.00
_cell.angle_beta   90.00
_cell.angle_gamma   90.00
#
_symmetry.space_group_name_H-M   'P 1'
#
loop_
_entity.id
_entity.type
_entity.pdbx_description
1 polymer ?
#
loop_
_entity_poly.entity_id
_entity_poly.type
_entity_poly.pdbx_seq_one_letter_code
_entity_poly.pdbx_strand_id
1 'polypeptide(L)'
;MLSGEYLSGVGFLHTPEPGVISTRSFMQLNSMDMFSGLAHWRISQYFSSVEALAFKLSPQDNVRNEQLSSLARFFASLPPFGFNCRVVNIFLEDFEEGVDLQFLTSIMAQLHRTGCVDFRIQSSYLAKPARFDVPPTDVDNVFTHNMERLFIHSPAIFSASLMPWFIGTLVLGATLTSVDVLSVGLGPLEWAAILPGVFLPFLRELRLVGVDLPTLIAFLHRHSSLLAIYLDGLRLTDDPQVFRLSLTLPRLRTIEGDEWQILCFLQSLAPLESQDLLTVSFRDDYSMAAKPLEPFDTDACLRSFSLLTELVGESYLTLYFNFTNLRRFSTFSEDRTSNSPNSCPERYLRVDRMEINIFGQSQSDCTALLENCIEWTPLFSRIKVLRIWVGEMMLTDDARQGYLQRLSLSLPETTISLV
;
A
#
# COMPACT_ATOMS: atom_id res chain seq x y z
N MET A 1 23.12 -27.15 23.22
CA MET A 1 23.24 -25.82 22.59
C MET A 1 23.27 -26.05 21.08
N LEU A 2 22.43 -25.37 20.30
CA LEU A 2 22.51 -25.41 18.83
C LEU A 2 23.70 -24.53 18.39
N SER A 3 24.50 -24.99 17.43
CA SER A 3 25.66 -24.24 16.94
C SER A 3 25.23 -23.00 16.15
N GLY A 4 26.06 -21.96 16.16
CA GLY A 4 25.81 -20.74 15.37
C GLY A 4 25.67 -21.03 13.87
N GLU A 5 26.40 -22.01 13.34
CA GLU A 5 26.30 -22.46 11.94
C GLU A 5 24.94 -23.08 11.62
N TYR A 6 24.35 -23.85 12.55
CA TYR A 6 23.00 -24.37 12.38
C TYR A 6 21.99 -23.23 12.38
N LEU A 7 22.15 -22.23 13.25
CA LEU A 7 21.29 -21.04 13.29
C LEU A 7 21.39 -20.19 12.01
N SER A 8 22.58 -20.02 11.43
CA SER A 8 22.73 -19.35 10.14
C SER A 8 22.15 -20.16 8.98
N GLY A 9 22.28 -21.50 9.02
CA GLY A 9 21.71 -22.39 7.99
C GLY A 9 20.18 -22.45 8.00
N VAL A 10 19.55 -22.09 9.12
CA VAL A 10 18.09 -22.06 9.31
C VAL A 10 17.49 -20.65 9.23
N GLY A 11 18.23 -19.68 8.69
CA GLY A 11 17.70 -18.34 8.39
C GLY A 11 17.75 -17.32 9.53
N PHE A 12 18.53 -17.57 10.59
CA PHE A 12 18.82 -16.55 11.61
C PHE A 12 19.86 -15.57 11.06
N LEU A 13 19.39 -14.41 10.60
CA LEU A 13 20.27 -13.31 10.20
C LEU A 13 20.44 -12.38 11.41
N HIS A 14 21.52 -12.59 12.15
CA HIS A 14 22.00 -11.56 13.07
C HIS A 14 22.84 -10.57 12.25
N THR A 15 22.25 -9.44 11.86
CA THR A 15 22.99 -8.32 11.28
C THR A 15 23.29 -7.30 12.38
N PRO A 16 24.46 -7.37 13.05
CA PRO A 16 24.93 -6.22 13.79
C PRO A 16 25.44 -5.21 12.76
N GLU A 17 24.62 -4.22 12.40
CA GLU A 17 25.17 -3.03 11.73
C GLU A 17 26.09 -2.33 12.76
N PRO A 18 27.38 -2.13 12.45
CA PRO A 18 28.28 -1.41 13.34
C PRO A 18 27.75 0.02 13.55
N GLY A 19 27.36 0.36 14.77
CA GLY A 19 26.90 1.70 15.16
C GLY A 19 25.39 1.85 15.39
N VAL A 20 24.58 0.82 15.17
CA VAL A 20 23.13 0.86 15.45
C VAL A 20 22.86 0.22 16.83
N ILE A 21 22.34 1.03 17.77
CA ILE A 21 22.08 0.64 19.17
C ILE A 21 20.89 -0.34 19.29
N SER A 22 20.21 -0.66 18.18
CA SER A 22 19.10 -1.62 18.11
C SER A 22 19.32 -2.57 16.93
N THR A 23 19.88 -3.74 17.20
CA THR A 23 19.87 -4.86 16.24
C THR A 23 18.49 -5.49 16.26
N ARG A 24 17.64 -5.15 15.28
CA ARG A 24 16.39 -5.90 15.06
C ARG A 24 16.77 -7.28 14.54
N SER A 25 16.68 -8.31 15.36
CA SER A 25 16.95 -9.67 14.88
C SER A 25 15.76 -10.14 14.06
N PHE A 26 16.02 -10.55 12.82
CA PHE A 26 15.04 -11.03 11.86
C PHE A 26 15.31 -12.50 11.54
N MET A 27 14.25 -13.30 11.50
CA MET A 27 14.33 -14.71 11.15
C MET A 27 13.31 -15.03 10.07
N GLN A 28 13.78 -15.63 8.98
CA GLN A 28 12.93 -16.09 7.89
C GLN A 28 12.96 -17.62 7.80
N LEU A 29 11.78 -18.23 7.86
CA LEU A 29 11.59 -19.67 7.74
C LEU A 29 10.98 -20.02 6.38
N ASN A 30 11.63 -20.90 5.63
CA ASN A 30 11.19 -21.29 4.29
C ASN A 30 11.33 -22.79 3.98
N SER A 31 11.82 -23.62 4.92
CA SER A 31 11.97 -25.06 4.74
C SER A 31 11.39 -25.84 5.93
N MET A 32 10.91 -27.06 5.68
CA MET A 32 10.22 -27.87 6.70
C MET A 32 11.09 -28.15 7.94
N ASP A 33 12.41 -28.27 7.78
CA ASP A 33 13.35 -28.44 8.90
C ASP A 33 13.33 -27.24 9.85
N MET A 34 13.21 -26.01 9.32
CA MET A 34 13.11 -24.79 10.11
C MET A 34 11.80 -24.75 10.90
N PHE A 35 10.67 -25.11 10.26
CA PHE A 35 9.36 -25.15 10.92
C PHE A 35 9.33 -26.22 12.03
N SER A 36 9.96 -27.37 11.80
CA SER A 36 10.12 -28.41 12.82
C SER A 36 11.00 -27.94 13.99
N GLY A 37 12.00 -27.10 13.71
CA GLY A 37 12.89 -26.49 14.69
C GLY A 37 12.23 -25.46 15.63
N LEU A 38 11.09 -24.87 15.25
CA LEU A 38 10.41 -23.81 16.03
C LEU A 38 10.14 -24.19 17.49
N ALA A 39 9.74 -25.44 17.73
CA ALA A 39 9.45 -25.94 19.08
C ALA A 39 10.68 -25.93 20.00
N HIS A 40 11.87 -26.09 19.43
CA HIS A 40 13.15 -26.01 20.14
C HIS A 40 13.64 -24.58 20.25
N TRP A 41 13.45 -23.77 19.20
CA TRP A 41 13.94 -22.40 19.16
C TRP A 41 13.28 -21.49 20.20
N ARG A 42 11.99 -21.66 20.48
CA ARG A 42 11.31 -20.87 21.52
C ARG A 42 11.96 -20.95 22.91
N ILE A 43 12.73 -22.02 23.18
CA ILE A 43 13.44 -22.24 24.46
C ILE A 43 14.88 -21.72 24.38
N SER A 44 15.36 -21.40 23.18
CA SER A 44 16.70 -20.85 22.97
C SER A 44 16.81 -19.43 23.50
N GLN A 45 17.92 -19.12 24.17
CA GLN A 45 18.24 -17.76 24.60
C GLN A 45 18.27 -16.76 23.41
N TYR A 46 18.62 -17.23 22.22
CA TYR A 46 18.68 -16.40 21.00
C TYR A 46 17.31 -16.02 20.46
N PHE A 47 16.25 -16.73 20.84
CA PHE A 47 14.90 -16.37 20.40
C PHE A 47 14.38 -15.12 21.11
N SER A 48 14.83 -14.87 22.35
CA SER A 48 14.44 -13.67 23.12
C SER A 48 14.85 -12.34 22.45
N SER A 49 15.80 -12.36 21.51
CA SER A 49 16.23 -11.19 20.75
C SER A 49 15.56 -11.04 19.39
N VAL A 50 14.70 -12.00 18.99
CA VAL A 50 14.00 -11.98 17.69
C VAL A 50 12.81 -11.04 17.76
N GLU A 51 12.89 -9.94 17.02
CA GLU A 51 11.81 -8.95 16.95
C GLU A 51 10.84 -9.28 15.81
N ALA A 52 11.35 -9.83 14.71
CA ALA A 52 10.61 -10.05 13.48
C ALA A 52 10.73 -11.48 12.95
N LEU A 53 9.59 -12.10 12.67
CA LEU A 53 9.46 -13.43 12.08
C LEU A 53 8.80 -13.34 10.70
N ALA A 54 9.40 -13.98 9.71
CA ALA A 54 8.81 -14.16 8.39
C ALA A 54 8.67 -15.64 8.07
N PHE A 55 7.48 -16.06 7.68
CA PHE A 55 7.16 -17.43 7.31
C PHE A 55 6.80 -17.46 5.84
N LYS A 56 7.62 -18.13 5.04
CA LYS A 56 7.36 -18.40 3.64
C LYS A 56 6.91 -19.85 3.51
N LEU A 57 5.62 -20.06 3.25
CA LEU A 57 5.04 -21.39 3.19
C LEU A 57 5.19 -21.99 1.80
N SER A 58 5.27 -23.32 1.75
CA SER A 58 5.46 -24.12 0.53
C SER A 58 4.26 -24.00 -0.42
N PRO A 59 4.48 -24.14 -1.75
CA PRO A 59 3.38 -24.25 -2.70
C PRO A 59 2.71 -25.64 -2.65
N GLN A 60 3.42 -26.65 -2.16
CA GLN A 60 2.94 -28.03 -2.06
C GLN A 60 2.00 -28.18 -0.87
N ASP A 61 0.78 -28.65 -1.12
CA ASP A 61 -0.30 -28.64 -0.14
C ASP A 61 0.02 -29.41 1.15
N ASN A 62 0.51 -30.64 1.02
CA ASN A 62 0.89 -31.48 2.15
C ASN A 62 1.96 -30.81 3.03
N VAL A 63 3.02 -30.28 2.42
CA VAL A 63 4.11 -29.59 3.12
C VAL A 63 3.60 -28.32 3.78
N ARG A 64 2.79 -27.53 3.08
CA ARG A 64 2.19 -26.30 3.59
C ARG A 64 1.30 -26.55 4.81
N ASN A 65 0.49 -27.60 4.80
CA ASN A 65 -0.39 -27.92 5.92
C ASN A 65 0.42 -28.39 7.14
N GLU A 66 1.50 -29.15 6.94
CA GLU A 66 2.44 -29.49 8.02
C GLU A 66 3.16 -28.25 8.59
N GLN A 67 3.55 -27.31 7.73
CA GLN A 67 4.13 -26.02 8.14
C GLN A 67 3.13 -25.18 8.95
N LEU A 68 1.89 -25.01 8.46
CA LEU A 68 0.83 -24.32 9.18
C LEU A 68 0.53 -24.96 10.54
N SER A 69 0.47 -26.29 10.60
CA SER A 69 0.30 -27.03 11.84
C SER A 69 1.45 -26.76 12.84
N SER A 70 2.69 -26.72 12.33
CA SER A 70 3.87 -26.39 13.13
C SER A 70 3.83 -24.95 13.65
N LEU A 71 3.38 -23.99 12.82
CA LEU A 71 3.15 -22.60 13.25
C LEU A 71 2.08 -22.48 14.32
N ALA A 72 0.94 -23.15 14.14
CA ALA A 72 -0.15 -23.14 15.12
C ALA A 72 0.34 -23.64 16.49
N ARG A 73 1.08 -24.76 16.52
CA ARG A 73 1.69 -25.29 17.74
C ARG A 73 2.71 -24.33 18.33
N PHE A 74 3.55 -23.72 17.49
CA PHE A 74 4.55 -22.76 17.94
C PHE A 74 3.90 -21.56 18.64
N PHE A 75 2.95 -20.89 18.00
CA PHE A 75 2.26 -19.73 18.59
C PHE A 75 1.48 -20.09 19.85
N ALA A 76 0.79 -21.24 19.87
CA ALA A 76 0.09 -21.72 21.06
C ALA A 76 1.05 -22.02 22.24
N SER A 77 2.30 -22.33 21.94
CA SER A 77 3.33 -22.67 22.93
C SER A 77 4.07 -21.45 23.49
N LEU A 78 3.86 -20.26 22.94
CA LEU A 78 4.49 -19.03 23.45
C LEU A 78 3.82 -18.60 24.76
N PRO A 79 4.60 -18.06 25.73
CA PRO A 79 4.05 -17.53 26.96
C PRO A 79 3.02 -16.42 26.65
N PRO A 80 1.83 -16.44 27.28
CA PRO A 80 0.85 -15.38 27.07
C PRO A 80 1.39 -14.02 27.53
N PHE A 81 1.06 -12.97 26.78
CA PHE A 81 1.41 -11.57 27.10
C PHE A 81 2.92 -11.28 27.14
N GLY A 82 3.75 -12.17 26.60
CA GLY A 82 5.16 -11.88 26.35
C GLY A 82 5.33 -11.05 25.09
N PHE A 83 6.32 -10.16 25.05
CA PHE A 83 6.79 -9.48 23.84
C PHE A 83 7.65 -10.43 22.99
N ASN A 84 7.09 -11.59 22.65
CA ASN A 84 7.83 -12.69 22.04
C ASN A 84 8.16 -12.40 20.58
N CYS A 85 7.23 -11.76 19.84
CA CYS A 85 7.40 -11.43 18.43
C CYS A 85 6.63 -10.14 18.13
N ARG A 86 7.33 -9.06 17.74
CA ARG A 86 6.71 -7.77 17.45
C ARG A 86 6.21 -7.68 16.01
N VAL A 87 6.92 -8.31 15.08
CA VAL A 87 6.57 -8.33 13.66
C VAL A 87 6.37 -9.77 13.21
N VAL A 88 5.23 -10.05 12.57
CA VAL A 88 4.91 -11.37 12.01
C VAL A 88 4.47 -11.20 10.56
N ASN A 89 5.23 -11.81 9.65
CA ASN A 89 4.93 -11.86 8.22
C ASN A 89 4.62 -13.30 7.81
N ILE A 90 3.48 -13.54 7.19
CA ILE A 90 3.09 -14.85 6.65
C ILE A 90 2.88 -14.70 5.14
N PHE A 91 3.61 -15.49 4.36
CA PHE A 91 3.46 -15.57 2.91
C PHE A 91 2.97 -16.96 2.51
N LEU A 92 1.78 -17.01 1.91
CA LEU A 92 1.08 -18.21 1.47
C LEU A 92 1.33 -18.41 -0.03
N GLU A 93 2.09 -19.46 -0.38
CA GLU A 93 2.19 -19.91 -1.77
C GLU A 93 0.96 -20.78 -2.10
N ASP A 94 -0.15 -20.15 -2.47
CA ASP A 94 -1.48 -20.76 -2.59
C ASP A 94 -2.06 -20.73 -4.01
N PHE A 95 -1.19 -20.64 -5.02
CA PHE A 95 -1.61 -20.60 -6.43
C PHE A 95 -2.02 -21.97 -7.01
N GLU A 96 -1.45 -23.08 -6.51
CA GLU A 96 -1.80 -24.44 -6.98
C GLU A 96 -3.05 -24.97 -6.27
N GLU A 97 -3.06 -24.88 -4.95
CA GLU A 97 -4.13 -25.35 -4.07
C GLU A 97 -4.42 -24.34 -2.97
N GLY A 98 -5.69 -24.24 -2.56
CA GLY A 98 -6.14 -23.32 -1.51
C GLY A 98 -5.66 -23.70 -0.11
N VAL A 99 -5.52 -22.69 0.74
CA VAL A 99 -5.00 -22.79 2.11
C VAL A 99 -5.97 -23.53 3.02
N ASP A 100 -5.45 -24.39 3.91
CA ASP A 100 -6.23 -25.00 4.99
C ASP A 100 -6.50 -23.98 6.12
N LEU A 101 -7.76 -23.61 6.27
CA LEU A 101 -8.20 -22.59 7.22
C LEU A 101 -8.19 -23.05 8.67
N GLN A 102 -8.19 -24.35 8.96
CA GLN A 102 -8.22 -24.85 10.34
C GLN A 102 -6.96 -24.42 11.09
N PHE A 103 -5.80 -24.62 10.48
CA PHE A 103 -4.52 -24.23 11.08
C PHE A 103 -4.31 -22.72 11.03
N LEU A 104 -4.73 -22.05 9.94
CA LEU A 104 -4.61 -20.59 9.84
C LEU A 104 -5.44 -19.88 10.92
N THR A 105 -6.67 -20.33 11.16
CA THR A 105 -7.53 -19.83 12.25
C THR A 105 -6.86 -20.02 13.61
N SER A 106 -6.23 -21.17 13.84
CA SER A 106 -5.49 -21.44 15.07
C SER A 106 -4.32 -20.48 15.26
N ILE A 107 -3.61 -20.13 14.18
CA ILE A 107 -2.52 -19.14 14.22
C ILE A 107 -3.08 -17.76 14.58
N MET A 108 -4.10 -17.29 13.86
CA MET A 108 -4.70 -15.96 14.08
C MET A 108 -5.24 -15.79 15.50
N ALA A 109 -5.87 -16.84 16.03
CA ALA A 109 -6.39 -16.86 17.38
C ALA A 109 -5.28 -16.72 18.45
N GLN A 110 -4.02 -17.09 18.17
CA GLN A 110 -2.92 -16.95 19.14
C GLN A 110 -2.13 -15.65 19.00
N LEU A 111 -2.23 -14.92 17.87
CA LEU A 111 -1.43 -13.71 17.62
C LEU A 111 -1.60 -12.63 18.69
N HIS A 112 -2.80 -12.47 19.26
CA HIS A 112 -3.04 -11.46 20.30
C HIS A 112 -2.18 -11.69 21.57
N ARG A 113 -1.69 -12.92 21.79
CA ARG A 113 -0.89 -13.29 22.98
C ARG A 113 0.61 -13.07 22.81
N THR A 114 1.08 -12.76 21.60
CA THR A 114 2.52 -12.76 21.26
C THR A 114 3.19 -11.39 21.39
N GLY A 115 2.41 -10.34 21.64
CA GLY A 115 2.89 -8.95 21.60
C GLY A 115 3.11 -8.43 20.18
N CYS A 116 2.49 -9.06 19.17
CA CYS A 116 2.57 -8.61 17.77
C CYS A 116 1.99 -7.20 17.61
N VAL A 117 2.81 -6.29 17.07
CA VAL A 117 2.43 -4.90 16.76
C VAL A 117 2.34 -4.65 15.24
N ASP A 118 3.02 -5.44 14.42
CA ASP A 118 2.98 -5.35 12.95
C ASP A 118 2.70 -6.75 12.38
N PHE A 119 1.49 -6.95 11.86
CA PHE A 119 1.07 -8.21 11.27
C PHE A 119 0.83 -8.05 9.78
N ARG A 120 1.44 -8.96 9.00
CA ARG A 120 1.32 -9.00 7.55
C ARG A 120 1.00 -10.40 7.09
N ILE A 121 -0.02 -10.53 6.25
CA ILE A 121 -0.32 -11.77 5.54
C ILE A 121 -0.48 -11.50 4.05
N GLN A 122 0.16 -12.34 3.25
CA GLN A 122 0.22 -12.23 1.80
C GLN A 122 -0.06 -13.59 1.18
N SER A 123 -0.84 -13.61 0.11
CA SER A 123 -1.05 -14.78 -0.74
C SER A 123 -0.37 -14.57 -2.09
N SER A 124 -0.33 -15.64 -2.88
CA SER A 124 0.11 -15.57 -4.28
C SER A 124 -0.90 -14.80 -5.13
N TYR A 125 -0.42 -14.21 -6.24
CA TYR A 125 -1.26 -13.41 -7.15
C TYR A 125 -2.49 -14.18 -7.71
N LEU A 126 -2.39 -15.50 -7.84
CA LEU A 126 -3.48 -16.38 -8.32
C LEU A 126 -3.96 -17.34 -7.22
N ALA A 127 -4.10 -16.85 -6.00
CA ALA A 127 -4.56 -17.63 -4.86
C ALA A 127 -5.84 -18.41 -5.17
N LYS A 128 -5.83 -19.71 -4.92
CA LYS A 128 -7.03 -20.54 -4.98
C LYS A 128 -7.92 -20.28 -3.75
N PRO A 129 -9.24 -20.45 -3.88
CA PRO A 129 -10.15 -20.35 -2.74
C PRO A 129 -9.69 -21.26 -1.60
N ALA A 130 -9.74 -20.75 -0.37
CA ALA A 130 -9.34 -21.50 0.81
C ALA A 130 -10.28 -22.70 1.07
N ARG A 131 -9.78 -23.71 1.79
CA ARG A 131 -10.47 -25.00 2.02
C ARG A 131 -10.78 -25.16 3.51
N PHE A 132 -11.74 -26.06 3.79
CA PHE A 132 -12.21 -26.37 5.16
C PHE A 132 -12.72 -25.14 5.92
N ASP A 133 -13.43 -24.26 5.21
CA ASP A 133 -14.01 -23.06 5.80
C ASP A 133 -15.23 -23.40 6.66
N VAL A 134 -14.98 -23.62 7.95
CA VAL A 134 -16.04 -23.86 8.94
C VAL A 134 -16.09 -22.66 9.89
N PRO A 135 -17.24 -21.97 10.01
CA PRO A 135 -17.37 -20.87 10.95
C PRO A 135 -17.06 -21.33 12.38
N PRO A 136 -16.30 -20.55 13.18
CA PRO A 136 -16.03 -20.90 14.57
C PRO A 136 -17.34 -21.03 15.36
N THR A 137 -17.48 -22.13 16.10
CA THR A 137 -18.67 -22.40 16.94
C THR A 137 -18.67 -21.63 18.26
N ASP A 138 -17.47 -21.32 18.78
CA ASP A 138 -17.25 -20.50 19.97
C ASP A 138 -16.29 -19.36 19.59
N VAL A 139 -16.84 -18.15 19.40
CA VAL A 139 -16.02 -16.96 19.29
C VAL A 139 -15.87 -16.40 20.70
N ASP A 140 -14.81 -16.80 21.39
CA ASP A 140 -14.33 -16.04 22.55
C ASP A 140 -13.95 -14.64 22.04
N ASN A 141 -14.92 -13.73 22.11
CA ASN A 141 -14.94 -12.41 21.45
C ASN A 141 -13.96 -11.38 22.05
N VAL A 142 -12.96 -11.80 22.82
CA VAL A 142 -12.02 -10.89 23.49
C VAL A 142 -10.65 -10.99 22.84
N PHE A 143 -10.55 -10.54 21.59
CA PHE A 143 -9.29 -10.34 20.89
C PHE A 143 -8.85 -8.88 21.03
N THR A 144 -8.43 -8.47 22.24
CA THR A 144 -7.73 -7.19 22.37
C THR A 144 -6.26 -7.41 22.01
N HIS A 145 -5.82 -6.86 20.88
CA HIS A 145 -4.41 -6.81 20.52
C HIS A 145 -3.92 -5.37 20.56
N ASN A 146 -2.63 -5.20 20.86
CA ASN A 146 -1.94 -3.90 20.79
C ASN A 146 -1.35 -3.71 19.39
N MET A 147 -2.07 -4.14 18.35
CA MET A 147 -1.59 -4.07 16.98
C MET A 147 -1.56 -2.62 16.52
N GLU A 148 -0.44 -2.20 15.92
CA GLU A 148 -0.25 -0.86 15.37
C GLU A 148 -0.34 -0.86 13.85
N ARG A 149 0.03 -1.97 13.18
CA ARG A 149 -0.02 -2.12 11.72
C ARG A 149 -0.65 -3.44 11.32
N LEU A 150 -1.62 -3.36 10.41
CA LEU A 150 -2.29 -4.49 9.81
C LEU A 150 -2.16 -4.43 8.30
N PHE A 151 -1.54 -5.45 7.70
CA PHE A 151 -1.41 -5.59 6.25
C PHE A 151 -2.03 -6.91 5.79
N ILE A 152 -3.10 -6.85 5.01
CA ILE A 152 -3.83 -8.00 4.47
C ILE A 152 -3.77 -7.96 2.94
N HIS A 153 -3.01 -8.88 2.38
CA HIS A 153 -3.00 -9.18 0.95
C HIS A 153 -3.20 -10.69 0.74
N SER A 154 -4.19 -11.26 1.43
CA SER A 154 -4.62 -12.65 1.25
C SER A 154 -6.15 -12.76 1.24
N PRO A 155 -6.78 -13.42 0.24
CA PRO A 155 -8.22 -13.64 0.23
C PRO A 155 -8.67 -14.63 1.32
N ALA A 156 -7.76 -15.43 1.88
CA ALA A 156 -8.08 -16.39 2.93
C ALA A 156 -8.64 -15.72 4.19
N ILE A 157 -8.24 -14.48 4.49
CA ILE A 157 -8.71 -13.72 5.67
C ILE A 157 -10.22 -13.41 5.59
N PHE A 158 -10.79 -13.36 4.38
CA PHE A 158 -12.21 -13.09 4.17
C PHE A 158 -13.08 -14.36 4.18
N SER A 159 -12.53 -15.50 4.58
CA SER A 159 -13.29 -16.73 4.81
C SER A 159 -14.26 -16.58 5.98
N ALA A 160 -15.31 -17.41 6.03
CA ALA A 160 -16.27 -17.39 7.14
C ALA A 160 -15.60 -17.67 8.50
N SER A 161 -14.53 -18.48 8.49
CA SER A 161 -13.74 -18.82 9.67
C SER A 161 -12.87 -17.67 10.20
N LEU A 162 -12.30 -16.84 9.31
CA LEU A 162 -11.35 -15.78 9.67
C LEU A 162 -11.96 -14.37 9.68
N MET A 163 -13.11 -14.17 9.05
CA MET A 163 -13.83 -12.90 9.04
C MET A 163 -14.11 -12.36 10.45
N PRO A 164 -14.55 -13.17 11.44
CA PRO A 164 -14.77 -12.66 12.80
C PRO A 164 -13.50 -12.10 13.44
N TRP A 165 -12.36 -12.75 13.20
CA TRP A 165 -11.07 -12.26 13.68
C TRP A 165 -10.69 -10.94 13.00
N PHE A 166 -10.88 -10.83 11.69
CA PHE A 166 -10.58 -9.61 10.93
C PHE A 166 -11.45 -8.43 11.39
N ILE A 167 -12.77 -8.62 11.48
CA ILE A 167 -13.70 -7.59 11.94
C ILE A 167 -13.40 -7.21 13.39
N GLY A 168 -13.23 -8.21 14.27
CA GLY A 168 -12.87 -7.97 15.67
C GLY A 168 -11.57 -7.17 15.80
N THR A 169 -10.61 -7.44 14.92
CA THR A 169 -9.34 -6.70 14.85
C THR A 169 -9.53 -5.23 14.52
N LEU A 170 -10.38 -4.91 13.55
CA LEU A 170 -10.67 -3.52 13.20
C LEU A 170 -11.48 -2.81 14.29
N VAL A 171 -12.51 -3.48 14.84
CA VAL A 171 -13.41 -2.88 15.84
C VAL A 171 -12.69 -2.62 17.16
N LEU A 172 -11.82 -3.54 17.61
CA LEU A 172 -11.12 -3.44 18.89
C LEU A 172 -9.73 -2.79 18.77
N GLY A 173 -9.24 -2.54 17.56
CA GLY A 173 -7.88 -2.10 17.27
C GLY A 173 -7.59 -0.62 17.58
N ALA A 174 -7.85 -0.18 18.81
CA ALA A 174 -7.69 1.23 19.20
C ALA A 174 -6.25 1.77 19.02
N THR A 175 -5.25 0.90 18.95
CA THR A 175 -3.83 1.24 18.72
C THR A 175 -3.43 1.24 17.24
N LEU A 176 -4.30 0.82 16.32
CA LEU A 176 -3.97 0.74 14.90
C LEU A 176 -3.66 2.13 14.34
N THR A 177 -2.49 2.23 13.72
CA THR A 177 -1.98 3.41 13.03
C THR A 177 -1.95 3.23 11.52
N SER A 178 -1.86 1.99 11.03
CA SER A 178 -1.81 1.67 9.60
C SER A 178 -2.69 0.44 9.32
N VAL A 179 -3.60 0.58 8.36
CA VAL A 179 -4.46 -0.51 7.88
C VAL A 179 -4.40 -0.55 6.36
N ASP A 180 -3.86 -1.64 5.83
CA ASP A 180 -3.67 -1.85 4.40
C ASP A 180 -4.31 -3.17 3.99
N VAL A 181 -5.46 -3.11 3.31
CA VAL A 181 -6.23 -4.26 2.86
C VAL A 181 -6.28 -4.24 1.33
N LEU A 182 -5.41 -5.04 0.71
CA LEU A 182 -5.16 -5.08 -0.74
C LEU A 182 -5.92 -6.19 -1.46
N SER A 183 -6.39 -7.22 -0.76
CA SER A 183 -7.04 -8.35 -1.42
C SER A 183 -8.51 -8.06 -1.71
N VAL A 184 -8.91 -8.42 -2.94
CA VAL A 184 -10.32 -8.45 -3.34
C VAL A 184 -11.01 -9.58 -2.57
N GLY A 185 -11.97 -9.22 -1.73
CA GLY A 185 -12.77 -10.18 -0.97
C GLY A 185 -13.92 -9.56 -0.18
N LEU A 186 -13.84 -8.26 0.08
CA LEU A 186 -14.95 -7.45 0.56
C LEU A 186 -15.42 -6.51 -0.55
N GLY A 187 -16.73 -6.46 -0.76
CA GLY A 187 -17.36 -5.51 -1.65
C GLY A 187 -17.90 -4.29 -0.89
N PRO A 188 -18.56 -3.36 -1.61
CA PRO A 188 -19.11 -2.16 -1.00
C PRO A 188 -20.12 -2.45 0.11
N LEU A 189 -20.98 -3.46 -0.07
CA LEU A 189 -22.02 -3.82 0.90
C LEU A 189 -21.41 -4.37 2.21
N GLU A 190 -20.39 -5.20 2.11
CA GLU A 190 -19.71 -5.75 3.26
C GLU A 190 -18.94 -4.66 4.02
N TRP A 191 -18.24 -3.78 3.30
CA TRP A 191 -17.58 -2.62 3.93
C TRP A 191 -18.57 -1.67 4.60
N ALA A 192 -19.72 -1.41 3.98
CA ALA A 192 -20.78 -0.60 4.57
C ALA A 192 -21.37 -1.22 5.85
N ALA A 193 -21.31 -2.54 6.00
CA ALA A 193 -21.70 -3.22 7.23
C ALA A 193 -20.60 -3.17 8.32
N ILE A 194 -19.31 -3.21 7.93
CA ILE A 194 -18.18 -3.27 8.87
C ILE A 194 -17.79 -1.88 9.39
N LEU A 195 -17.54 -0.93 8.48
CA LEU A 195 -16.89 0.34 8.81
C LEU A 195 -17.64 1.21 9.82
N PRO A 196 -18.99 1.26 9.88
CA PRO A 196 -19.69 2.02 10.92
C PRO A 196 -19.29 1.63 12.34
N GLY A 197 -19.00 0.34 12.58
CA GLY A 197 -18.56 -0.17 13.89
C GLY A 197 -17.08 0.06 14.22
N VAL A 198 -16.29 0.55 13.26
CA VAL A 198 -14.83 0.72 13.39
C VAL A 198 -14.49 2.17 13.74
N PHE A 199 -13.70 2.37 14.80
CA PHE A 199 -13.15 3.67 15.18
C PHE A 199 -11.68 3.52 15.62
N LEU A 200 -10.77 4.11 14.84
CA LEU A 200 -9.32 3.97 14.97
C LEU A 200 -8.70 5.34 15.28
N PRO A 201 -8.65 5.78 16.55
CA PRO A 201 -8.31 7.16 16.92
C PRO A 201 -6.89 7.60 16.52
N PHE A 202 -6.00 6.65 16.22
CA PHE A 202 -4.61 6.93 15.83
C PHE A 202 -4.31 6.53 14.38
N LEU A 203 -5.33 6.29 13.56
CA LEU A 203 -5.16 5.93 12.15
C LEU A 203 -4.41 7.03 11.39
N ARG A 204 -3.30 6.67 10.77
CA ARG A 204 -2.43 7.54 9.97
C ARG A 204 -2.39 7.13 8.51
N GLU A 205 -2.43 5.83 8.24
CA GLU A 205 -2.33 5.27 6.88
C GLU A 205 -3.49 4.33 6.62
N LEU A 206 -4.14 4.49 5.47
CA LEU A 206 -5.30 3.68 5.10
C LEU A 206 -5.28 3.29 3.63
N ARG A 207 -5.45 1.99 3.36
CA ARG A 207 -5.86 1.44 2.06
C ARG A 207 -6.93 0.38 2.27
N LEU A 208 -8.04 0.46 1.54
CA LEU A 208 -9.12 -0.52 1.57
C LEU A 208 -9.60 -0.82 0.14
N VAL A 209 -9.28 -2.01 -0.37
CA VAL A 209 -9.76 -2.45 -1.68
C VAL A 209 -11.24 -2.87 -1.61
N GLY A 210 -12.02 -2.47 -2.61
CA GLY A 210 -13.42 -2.86 -2.78
C GLY A 210 -14.44 -2.00 -2.04
N VAL A 211 -14.01 -1.06 -1.19
CA VAL A 211 -14.89 -0.09 -0.53
C VAL A 211 -15.44 0.90 -1.56
N ASP A 212 -16.66 1.41 -1.37
CA ASP A 212 -17.15 2.53 -2.16
C ASP A 212 -16.78 3.88 -1.55
N LEU A 213 -16.71 4.92 -2.39
CA LEU A 213 -16.37 6.27 -1.94
C LEU A 213 -17.30 6.81 -0.84
N PRO A 214 -18.65 6.69 -0.92
CA PRO A 214 -19.53 7.18 0.14
C PRO A 214 -19.22 6.56 1.51
N THR A 215 -19.03 5.23 1.56
CA THR A 215 -18.72 4.52 2.80
C THR A 215 -17.35 4.94 3.33
N LEU A 216 -16.36 5.08 2.45
CA LEU A 216 -15.03 5.56 2.81
C LEU A 216 -15.08 6.97 3.40
N ILE A 217 -15.78 7.92 2.76
CA ILE A 217 -15.90 9.29 3.26
C ILE A 217 -16.59 9.32 4.63
N ALA A 218 -17.69 8.58 4.81
CA ALA A 218 -18.37 8.47 6.11
C ALA A 218 -17.47 7.88 7.20
N PHE A 219 -16.62 6.91 6.84
CA PHE A 219 -15.59 6.39 7.73
C PHE A 219 -14.57 7.46 8.09
N LEU A 220 -13.98 8.14 7.10
CA LEU A 220 -12.92 9.13 7.27
C LEU A 220 -13.33 10.36 8.08
N HIS A 221 -14.61 10.75 8.05
CA HIS A 221 -15.14 11.84 8.89
C HIS A 221 -14.86 11.67 10.39
N ARG A 222 -14.67 10.43 10.84
CA ARG A 222 -14.37 10.11 12.24
C ARG A 222 -12.86 9.99 12.53
N HIS A 223 -12.00 10.16 11.52
CA HIS A 223 -10.57 9.84 11.58
C HIS A 223 -9.69 11.03 11.17
N SER A 224 -9.67 12.09 11.97
CA SER A 224 -8.92 13.32 11.68
C SER A 224 -7.39 13.20 11.78
N SER A 225 -6.87 12.07 12.26
CA SER A 225 -5.44 11.79 12.37
C SER A 225 -4.78 11.30 11.08
N LEU A 226 -5.55 11.06 10.02
CA LEU A 226 -5.07 10.46 8.78
C LEU A 226 -3.99 11.33 8.13
N LEU A 227 -2.87 10.71 7.77
CA LEU A 227 -1.72 11.32 7.09
C LEU A 227 -1.63 10.88 5.63
N ALA A 228 -1.95 9.62 5.33
CA ALA A 228 -1.85 9.06 4.00
C ALA A 228 -3.07 8.21 3.67
N ILE A 229 -3.56 8.35 2.44
CA ILE A 229 -4.61 7.52 1.88
C ILE A 229 -4.17 6.95 0.53
N TYR A 230 -4.43 5.65 0.36
CA TYR A 230 -4.20 4.95 -0.88
C TYR A 230 -5.56 4.47 -1.40
N LEU A 231 -5.90 4.88 -2.62
CA LEU A 231 -7.22 4.73 -3.21
C LEU A 231 -7.32 3.49 -4.11
N ASP A 232 -6.28 2.66 -4.16
CA ASP A 232 -6.27 1.44 -4.97
C ASP A 232 -7.50 0.56 -4.64
N GLY A 233 -8.23 0.16 -5.68
CA GLY A 233 -9.40 -0.71 -5.58
C GLY A 233 -10.67 -0.03 -5.11
N LEU A 234 -10.67 1.31 -4.99
CA LEU A 234 -11.83 2.08 -4.62
C LEU A 234 -12.94 1.93 -5.68
N ARG A 235 -14.15 1.60 -5.22
CA ARG A 235 -15.35 1.54 -6.06
C ARG A 235 -15.99 2.91 -6.16
N LEU A 236 -15.93 3.47 -7.35
CA LEU A 236 -16.54 4.76 -7.65
C LEU A 236 -17.98 4.53 -8.12
N THR A 237 -18.88 5.37 -7.63
CA THR A 237 -20.29 5.39 -8.02
C THR A 237 -20.54 6.58 -8.92
N ASP A 238 -21.36 6.41 -9.96
CA ASP A 238 -21.74 7.51 -10.86
C ASP A 238 -22.75 8.49 -10.23
N ASP A 239 -23.12 8.31 -8.96
CA ASP A 239 -24.10 9.16 -8.29
C ASP A 239 -23.53 10.55 -7.96
N PRO A 240 -24.02 11.63 -8.62
CA PRO A 240 -23.51 12.98 -8.41
C PRO A 240 -23.77 13.54 -7.00
N GLN A 241 -24.65 12.92 -6.19
CA GLN A 241 -24.92 13.39 -4.83
C GLN A 241 -23.79 13.08 -3.85
N VAL A 242 -22.98 12.06 -4.12
CA VAL A 242 -21.87 11.63 -3.25
C VAL A 242 -20.80 12.71 -3.13
N PHE A 243 -20.56 13.47 -4.21
CA PHE A 243 -19.56 14.53 -4.27
C PHE A 243 -19.94 15.82 -3.51
N ARG A 244 -21.07 15.84 -2.79
CA ARG A 244 -21.47 16.98 -1.94
C ARG A 244 -21.01 16.84 -0.49
N LEU A 245 -20.43 15.71 -0.12
CA LEU A 245 -19.91 15.50 1.22
C LEU A 245 -18.58 16.26 1.37
N SER A 246 -18.52 17.19 2.31
CA SER A 246 -17.31 17.98 2.60
C SER A 246 -16.51 17.30 3.70
N LEU A 247 -15.43 16.63 3.33
CA LEU A 247 -14.52 15.90 4.21
C LEU A 247 -13.34 16.78 4.62
N THR A 248 -13.17 16.98 5.93
CA THR A 248 -12.02 17.70 6.50
C THR A 248 -10.97 16.72 7.03
N LEU A 249 -9.82 16.65 6.38
CA LEU A 249 -8.67 15.86 6.83
C LEU A 249 -7.45 16.78 7.07
N PRO A 250 -7.37 17.41 8.26
CA PRO A 250 -6.42 18.50 8.51
C PRO A 250 -4.95 18.07 8.55
N ARG A 251 -4.68 16.76 8.58
CA ARG A 251 -3.31 16.22 8.62
C ARG A 251 -2.95 15.41 7.37
N LEU A 252 -3.84 15.38 6.38
CA LEU A 252 -3.61 14.62 5.15
C LEU A 252 -2.42 15.23 4.39
N ARG A 253 -1.45 14.37 4.09
CA ARG A 253 -0.19 14.74 3.42
C ARG A 253 0.06 13.91 2.18
N THR A 254 -0.54 12.73 2.06
CA THR A 254 -0.32 11.84 0.92
C THR A 254 -1.65 11.31 0.40
N ILE A 255 -1.86 11.47 -0.91
CA ILE A 255 -2.94 10.85 -1.66
C ILE A 255 -2.30 10.06 -2.80
N GLU A 256 -2.64 8.79 -2.93
CA GLU A 256 -2.11 7.92 -3.99
C GLU A 256 -3.25 7.10 -4.60
N GLY A 257 -3.28 7.00 -5.93
CA GLY A 257 -4.31 6.29 -6.68
C GLY A 257 -4.19 6.58 -8.17
N ASP A 258 -5.16 6.08 -8.94
CA ASP A 258 -5.30 6.47 -10.34
C ASP A 258 -5.91 7.88 -10.47
N GLU A 259 -5.91 8.44 -11.68
CA GLU A 259 -6.34 9.82 -11.93
C GLU A 259 -7.83 10.04 -11.58
N TRP A 260 -8.67 9.04 -11.84
CA TRP A 260 -10.11 9.13 -11.64
C TRP A 260 -10.48 9.00 -10.15
N GLN A 261 -9.84 8.07 -9.44
CA GLN A 261 -9.95 7.91 -7.99
C GLN A 261 -9.51 9.18 -7.26
N ILE A 262 -8.36 9.73 -7.64
CA ILE A 262 -7.84 10.98 -7.08
C ILE A 262 -8.83 12.12 -7.33
N LEU A 263 -9.31 12.30 -8.56
CA LEU A 263 -10.30 13.33 -8.88
C LEU A 263 -11.55 13.23 -7.98
N CYS A 264 -12.17 12.05 -7.94
CA CYS A 264 -13.39 11.83 -7.16
C CYS A 264 -13.16 12.07 -5.66
N PHE A 265 -12.01 11.66 -5.13
CA PHE A 265 -11.66 11.89 -3.74
C PHE A 265 -11.42 13.38 -3.44
N LEU A 266 -10.67 14.09 -4.29
CA LEU A 266 -10.40 15.53 -4.15
C LEU A 266 -11.69 16.36 -4.17
N GLN A 267 -12.70 15.98 -4.97
CA GLN A 267 -14.01 16.65 -4.99
C GLN A 267 -14.74 16.59 -3.64
N SER A 268 -14.43 15.59 -2.82
CA SER A 268 -15.01 15.43 -1.50
C SER A 268 -14.22 16.17 -0.41
N LEU A 269 -13.01 16.66 -0.70
CA LEU A 269 -12.18 17.32 0.31
C LEU A 269 -12.57 18.79 0.51
N ALA A 270 -12.62 19.21 1.76
CA ALA A 270 -12.64 20.62 2.12
C ALA A 270 -11.25 21.24 1.89
N PRO A 271 -11.16 22.56 1.62
CA PRO A 271 -9.88 23.27 1.53
C PRO A 271 -9.00 23.03 2.77
N LEU A 272 -7.69 22.84 2.54
CA LEU A 272 -6.73 22.60 3.61
C LEU A 272 -6.35 23.94 4.23
N GLU A 273 -6.76 24.17 5.48
CA GLU A 273 -6.51 25.46 6.18
C GLU A 273 -5.06 25.64 6.67
N SER A 274 -4.17 24.64 6.52
CA SER A 274 -2.81 24.64 7.09
C SER A 274 -1.69 24.60 6.05
N GLN A 275 -0.55 25.20 6.39
CA GLN A 275 0.72 25.26 5.63
C GLN A 275 1.46 23.91 5.48
N ASP A 276 0.72 22.80 5.41
CA ASP A 276 1.28 21.46 5.36
C ASP A 276 1.64 21.07 3.92
N LEU A 277 2.63 20.19 3.79
CA LEU A 277 3.04 19.58 2.52
C LEU A 277 1.97 18.57 2.05
N LEU A 278 1.46 18.72 0.82
CA LEU A 278 0.63 17.74 0.15
C LEU A 278 1.42 17.03 -0.95
N THR A 279 1.36 15.71 -0.95
CA THR A 279 1.92 14.80 -1.93
C THR A 279 0.79 14.08 -2.64
N VAL A 280 0.72 14.20 -3.96
CA VAL A 280 -0.24 13.49 -4.80
C VAL A 280 0.51 12.58 -5.76
N SER A 281 0.23 11.28 -5.71
CA SER A 281 0.90 10.27 -6.51
C SER A 281 -0.07 9.57 -7.45
N PHE A 282 0.02 9.91 -8.74
CA PHE A 282 -0.72 9.28 -9.82
C PHE A 282 -0.02 7.99 -10.25
N ARG A 283 -0.71 6.86 -10.11
CA ARG A 283 -0.20 5.55 -10.51
C ARG A 283 -1.31 4.64 -10.99
N ASP A 284 -0.92 3.63 -11.75
CA ASP A 284 -1.81 2.55 -12.16
C ASP A 284 -2.32 1.73 -10.96
N ASP A 285 -3.63 1.45 -10.94
CA ASP A 285 -4.28 0.57 -9.96
C ASP A 285 -4.24 -0.89 -10.44
N TYR A 286 -3.46 -1.72 -9.74
CA TYR A 286 -3.34 -3.16 -10.02
C TYR A 286 -4.20 -4.04 -9.09
N SER A 287 -4.98 -3.45 -8.18
CA SER A 287 -5.75 -4.21 -7.20
C SER A 287 -6.92 -5.00 -7.82
N MET A 288 -7.42 -4.53 -8.96
CA MET A 288 -8.59 -5.06 -9.66
C MET A 288 -8.16 -5.84 -10.92
N ALA A 289 -7.39 -6.92 -10.74
CA ALA A 289 -6.76 -7.75 -11.78
C ALA A 289 -7.65 -8.30 -12.93
N ALA A 290 -8.96 -8.01 -12.93
CA ALA A 290 -9.92 -8.49 -13.93
C ALA A 290 -10.17 -7.51 -15.09
N LYS A 291 -9.79 -6.23 -14.98
CA LYS A 291 -9.94 -5.28 -16.09
C LYS A 291 -8.61 -5.06 -16.80
N PRO A 292 -8.58 -4.97 -18.15
CA PRO A 292 -7.43 -4.38 -18.81
C PRO A 292 -7.24 -2.98 -18.22
N LEU A 293 -6.02 -2.66 -17.79
CA LEU A 293 -5.68 -1.34 -17.25
C LEU A 293 -6.31 -0.27 -18.15
N GLU A 294 -7.27 0.49 -17.61
CA GLU A 294 -7.91 1.58 -18.33
C GLU A 294 -6.86 2.67 -18.62
N PRO A 295 -7.01 3.44 -19.71
CA PRO A 295 -6.04 4.48 -20.05
C PRO A 295 -5.85 5.50 -18.94
N PHE A 296 -4.61 6.02 -18.82
CA PHE A 296 -4.31 7.19 -17.98
C PHE A 296 -5.32 8.28 -18.33
N ASP A 297 -6.16 8.65 -17.38
CA ASP A 297 -7.27 9.55 -17.65
C ASP A 297 -6.77 10.99 -17.58
N THR A 298 -6.44 11.52 -18.76
CA THR A 298 -5.92 12.88 -18.91
C THR A 298 -6.93 13.92 -18.42
N ASP A 299 -8.22 13.76 -18.72
CA ASP A 299 -9.27 14.70 -18.25
C ASP A 299 -9.36 14.67 -16.73
N ALA A 300 -9.36 13.48 -16.14
CA ALA A 300 -9.40 13.32 -14.70
C ALA A 300 -8.19 13.96 -14.00
N CYS A 301 -7.00 13.78 -14.56
CA CYS A 301 -5.77 14.39 -14.07
C CYS A 301 -5.82 15.92 -14.15
N LEU A 302 -6.23 16.49 -15.29
CA LEU A 302 -6.37 17.94 -15.47
C LEU A 302 -7.42 18.54 -14.53
N ARG A 303 -8.56 17.86 -14.35
CA ARG A 303 -9.58 18.28 -13.38
C ARG A 303 -9.07 18.19 -11.94
N SER A 304 -8.24 17.19 -11.63
CA SER A 304 -7.57 17.10 -10.34
C SER A 304 -6.64 18.29 -10.09
N PHE A 305 -5.92 18.77 -11.11
CA PHE A 305 -5.09 19.98 -11.00
C PHE A 305 -5.89 21.25 -10.69
N SER A 306 -7.08 21.38 -11.30
CA SER A 306 -7.99 22.48 -10.98
C SER A 306 -8.36 22.47 -9.49
N LEU A 307 -8.74 21.32 -8.96
CA LEU A 307 -9.09 21.16 -7.54
C LEU A 307 -7.89 21.37 -6.62
N LEU A 308 -6.71 20.88 -6.99
CA LEU A 308 -5.49 21.07 -6.20
C LEU A 308 -5.10 22.55 -6.09
N THR A 309 -5.37 23.35 -7.13
CA THR A 309 -5.13 24.80 -7.09
C THR A 309 -5.98 25.46 -5.99
N GLU A 310 -7.23 25.03 -5.85
CA GLU A 310 -8.15 25.53 -4.83
C GLU A 310 -7.83 24.98 -3.42
N LEU A 311 -7.46 23.69 -3.33
CA LEU A 311 -7.23 22.98 -2.07
C LEU A 311 -5.92 23.36 -1.39
N VAL A 312 -4.85 23.52 -2.17
CA VAL A 312 -3.48 23.71 -1.65
C VAL A 312 -3.19 25.18 -1.37
N GLY A 313 -3.77 26.11 -2.15
CA GLY A 313 -3.49 27.53 -2.02
C GLY A 313 -1.99 27.84 -2.17
N GLU A 314 -1.34 28.26 -1.08
CA GLU A 314 0.10 28.55 -1.02
C GLU A 314 0.93 27.45 -0.32
N SER A 315 0.33 26.31 -0.01
CA SER A 315 1.01 25.18 0.63
C SER A 315 1.98 24.46 -0.30
N TYR A 316 2.88 23.65 0.28
CA TYR A 316 3.87 22.92 -0.50
C TYR A 316 3.20 21.77 -1.26
N LEU A 317 3.43 21.69 -2.58
CA LEU A 317 2.87 20.64 -3.43
C LEU A 317 3.96 19.78 -4.03
N THR A 318 3.85 18.46 -3.81
CA THR A 318 4.64 17.45 -4.50
C THR A 318 3.75 16.59 -5.38
N LEU A 319 4.12 16.44 -6.66
CA LEU A 319 3.43 15.58 -7.61
C LEU A 319 4.34 14.43 -8.03
N TYR A 320 3.81 13.21 -7.98
CA TYR A 320 4.45 11.99 -8.44
C TYR A 320 3.65 11.39 -9.59
N PHE A 321 4.32 10.99 -10.66
CA PHE A 321 3.73 10.30 -11.79
C PHE A 321 4.49 9.02 -12.08
N ASN A 322 3.79 7.89 -12.09
CA ASN A 322 4.35 6.59 -12.46
C ASN A 322 3.78 6.14 -13.81
N PHE A 323 4.51 6.37 -14.90
CA PHE A 323 4.11 5.98 -16.24
C PHE A 323 4.66 4.61 -16.61
N THR A 324 3.78 3.61 -16.70
CA THR A 324 4.17 2.24 -17.12
C THR A 324 3.87 1.93 -18.59
N ASN A 325 3.04 2.75 -19.28
CA ASN A 325 2.65 2.51 -20.67
C ASN A 325 2.56 3.81 -21.48
N LEU A 326 3.13 3.78 -22.70
CA LEU A 326 3.22 4.92 -23.60
C LEU A 326 1.89 5.47 -24.10
N ARG A 327 0.91 4.59 -24.37
CA ARG A 327 -0.20 4.90 -25.29
C ARG A 327 -1.13 6.05 -24.85
N ARG A 328 -0.87 6.68 -23.71
CA ARG A 328 -1.87 7.37 -22.89
C ARG A 328 -1.41 8.74 -22.34
N PHE A 329 -0.17 9.16 -22.62
CA PHE A 329 0.31 10.49 -22.23
C PHE A 329 0.37 11.49 -23.42
N SER A 330 0.31 11.01 -24.67
CA SER A 330 0.32 11.87 -25.87
C SER A 330 -0.95 12.73 -26.01
N THR A 331 -2.05 12.33 -25.36
CA THR A 331 -3.33 13.05 -25.32
C THR A 331 -3.23 14.41 -24.64
N PHE A 332 -2.29 14.60 -23.71
CA PHE A 332 -2.05 15.92 -23.11
C PHE A 332 -1.76 16.99 -24.17
N SER A 333 -1.10 16.63 -25.29
CA SER A 333 -0.78 17.57 -26.36
C SER A 333 -1.89 17.67 -27.43
N GLU A 334 -2.65 16.61 -27.66
CA GLU A 334 -3.68 16.55 -28.73
C GLU A 334 -4.98 17.31 -28.38
N ASP A 335 -5.44 17.27 -27.13
CA ASP A 335 -6.69 17.92 -26.70
C ASP A 335 -6.57 19.46 -26.49
N ARG A 336 -5.37 20.01 -26.64
CA ARG A 336 -5.06 21.45 -26.45
C ARG A 336 -5.51 22.36 -27.58
N THR A 337 -6.07 21.81 -28.66
CA THR A 337 -6.58 22.61 -29.79
C THR A 337 -7.87 23.36 -29.47
N SER A 338 -8.49 23.10 -28.32
CA SER A 338 -9.61 23.89 -27.82
C SER A 338 -9.12 25.17 -27.11
N ASN A 339 -9.45 26.34 -27.66
CA ASN A 339 -9.14 27.68 -27.11
C ASN A 339 -9.87 28.01 -25.78
N SER A 340 -10.22 26.99 -24.99
CA SER A 340 -10.88 27.14 -23.69
C SER A 340 -9.86 27.62 -22.64
N PRO A 341 -10.10 28.72 -21.90
CA PRO A 341 -9.21 29.15 -20.81
C PRO A 341 -9.11 28.14 -19.65
N ASN A 342 -10.02 27.16 -19.59
CA ASN A 342 -10.00 26.07 -18.61
C ASN A 342 -9.27 24.80 -19.11
N SER A 343 -8.71 24.79 -20.32
CA SER A 343 -8.05 23.61 -20.89
C SER A 343 -6.63 23.34 -20.36
N CYS A 344 -6.04 24.29 -19.62
CA CYS A 344 -4.66 24.20 -19.11
C CYS A 344 -4.58 24.53 -17.60
N PRO A 345 -5.22 23.76 -16.71
CA PRO A 345 -5.20 24.00 -15.27
C PRO A 345 -3.79 23.95 -14.65
N GLU A 346 -2.83 23.28 -15.28
CA GLU A 346 -1.42 23.24 -14.86
C GLU A 346 -0.81 24.64 -14.72
N ARG A 347 -1.27 25.59 -15.56
CA ARG A 347 -0.78 26.98 -15.57
C ARG A 347 -1.07 27.75 -14.28
N TYR A 348 -1.94 27.22 -13.43
CA TYR A 348 -2.27 27.82 -12.14
C TYR A 348 -1.60 27.09 -10.96
N LEU A 349 -1.00 25.92 -11.20
CA LEU A 349 -0.33 25.15 -10.17
C LEU A 349 1.12 25.59 -9.98
N ARG A 350 1.50 25.77 -8.71
CA ARG A 350 2.88 25.91 -8.26
C ARG A 350 3.30 24.60 -7.62
N VAL A 351 4.35 23.98 -8.16
CA VAL A 351 4.82 22.67 -7.70
C VAL A 351 6.21 22.83 -7.10
N ASP A 352 6.38 22.43 -5.85
CA ASP A 352 7.69 22.46 -5.19
C ASP A 352 8.56 21.32 -5.70
N ARG A 353 7.97 20.14 -5.89
CA ARG A 353 8.68 18.98 -6.38
C ARG A 353 7.80 18.16 -7.31
N MET A 354 8.30 17.88 -8.49
CA MET A 354 7.67 16.98 -9.45
C MET A 354 8.60 15.81 -9.71
N GLU A 355 8.10 14.59 -9.52
CA GLU A 355 8.81 13.37 -9.87
C GLU A 355 8.04 12.59 -10.93
N ILE A 356 8.73 12.23 -12.00
CA ILE A 356 8.17 11.46 -13.11
C ILE A 356 9.01 10.20 -13.28
N ASN A 357 8.39 9.05 -13.07
CA ASN A 357 9.00 7.75 -13.26
C ASN A 357 8.49 7.14 -14.57
N ILE A 358 9.40 6.86 -15.49
CA ILE A 358 9.11 6.32 -16.82
C ILE A 358 9.60 4.87 -16.89
N PHE A 359 8.65 3.93 -16.92
CA PHE A 359 8.87 2.49 -17.03
C PHE A 359 8.40 1.96 -18.39
N GLY A 360 8.93 2.52 -19.48
CA GLY A 360 8.56 2.09 -20.84
C GLY A 360 9.06 0.68 -21.18
N GLN A 361 8.32 -0.01 -22.07
CA GLN A 361 8.69 -1.36 -22.54
C GLN A 361 9.80 -1.32 -23.60
N SER A 362 10.00 -0.17 -24.25
CA SER A 362 11.02 0.02 -25.28
C SER A 362 11.70 1.39 -25.15
N GLN A 363 12.88 1.52 -25.76
CA GLN A 363 13.60 2.80 -25.83
C GLN A 363 12.80 3.87 -26.58
N SER A 364 12.18 3.52 -27.71
CA SER A 364 11.31 4.46 -28.44
C SER A 364 10.20 4.97 -27.55
N ASP A 365 9.70 4.12 -26.66
CA ASP A 365 8.62 4.51 -25.78
C ASP A 365 9.07 5.51 -24.72
N CYS A 366 10.17 5.20 -24.03
CA CYS A 366 10.74 6.10 -23.04
C CYS A 366 11.09 7.47 -23.66
N THR A 367 11.61 7.46 -24.88
CA THR A 367 11.97 8.68 -25.63
C THR A 367 10.74 9.53 -25.92
N ALA A 368 9.66 8.95 -26.45
CA ALA A 368 8.44 9.70 -26.75
C ALA A 368 7.74 10.23 -25.48
N LEU A 369 7.73 9.47 -24.38
CA LEU A 369 7.24 9.98 -23.09
C LEU A 369 8.07 11.16 -22.58
N LEU A 370 9.39 11.10 -22.74
CA LEU A 370 10.29 12.17 -22.34
C LEU A 370 10.08 13.43 -23.20
N GLU A 371 9.88 13.29 -24.51
CA GLU A 371 9.50 14.42 -25.38
C GLU A 371 8.21 15.09 -24.91
N ASN A 372 7.17 14.30 -24.62
CA ASN A 372 5.92 14.84 -24.11
C ASN A 372 6.11 15.55 -22.75
N CYS A 373 6.99 15.04 -21.87
CA CYS A 373 7.31 15.69 -20.61
C CYS A 373 7.99 17.05 -20.81
N ILE A 374 8.85 17.18 -21.83
CA ILE A 374 9.50 18.46 -22.18
C ILE A 374 8.47 19.49 -22.66
N GLU A 375 7.43 19.07 -23.37
CA GLU A 375 6.36 19.96 -23.82
C GLU A 375 5.39 20.32 -22.69
N TRP A 376 5.12 19.38 -21.78
CA TRP A 376 4.11 19.54 -20.73
C TRP A 376 4.62 20.26 -19.49
N THR A 377 5.80 19.93 -18.99
CA THR A 377 6.34 20.50 -17.74
C THR A 377 6.49 22.04 -17.76
N PRO A 378 6.81 22.70 -18.89
CA PRO A 378 6.83 24.17 -18.97
C PRO A 378 5.45 24.84 -18.87
N LEU A 379 4.36 24.08 -18.91
CA LEU A 379 3.02 24.64 -18.73
C LEU A 379 2.69 24.95 -17.29
N PHE A 380 3.39 24.36 -16.33
CA PHE A 380 3.20 24.67 -14.92
C PHE A 380 3.67 26.09 -14.63
N SER A 381 2.93 26.81 -13.77
CA SER A 381 3.31 28.19 -13.42
C SER A 381 4.72 28.27 -12.83
N ARG A 382 5.10 27.23 -12.08
CA ARG A 382 6.41 27.06 -11.46
C ARG A 382 6.62 25.62 -11.06
N ILE A 383 7.82 25.10 -11.31
CA ILE A 383 8.32 23.85 -10.73
C ILE A 383 9.66 24.20 -10.05
N LYS A 384 9.83 23.98 -8.74
CA LYS A 384 11.14 24.27 -8.10
C LYS A 384 12.15 23.14 -8.34
N VAL A 385 11.71 21.89 -8.20
CA VAL A 385 12.52 20.69 -8.43
C VAL A 385 11.80 19.74 -9.38
N LEU A 386 12.44 19.38 -10.48
CA LEU A 386 11.96 18.37 -11.42
C LEU A 386 12.93 17.19 -11.43
N ARG A 387 12.43 16.00 -11.10
CA ARG A 387 13.16 14.75 -11.20
C ARG A 387 12.47 13.83 -12.17
N ILE A 388 13.20 13.38 -13.18
CA ILE A 388 12.71 12.38 -14.12
C ILE A 388 13.60 11.16 -14.00
N TRP A 389 12.98 10.00 -13.84
CA TRP A 389 13.65 8.72 -13.79
C TRP A 389 13.28 7.92 -15.02
N VAL A 390 14.28 7.46 -15.76
CA VAL A 390 14.08 6.60 -16.92
C VAL A 390 14.84 5.31 -16.68
N GLY A 391 14.21 4.16 -16.97
CA GLY A 391 14.82 2.85 -16.74
C GLY A 391 16.27 2.75 -17.23
N GLU A 392 17.12 2.13 -16.42
CA GLU A 392 18.56 1.97 -16.71
C GLU A 392 18.75 1.27 -18.07
N MET A 393 19.61 1.82 -18.92
CA MET A 393 19.85 1.43 -20.34
C MET A 393 18.84 1.93 -21.40
N MET A 394 17.79 2.67 -21.03
CA MET A 394 16.85 3.22 -22.03
C MET A 394 17.37 4.47 -22.74
N LEU A 395 18.35 5.16 -22.17
CA LEU A 395 18.97 6.36 -22.75
C LEU A 395 20.49 6.24 -22.73
N THR A 396 21.14 6.68 -23.80
CA THR A 396 22.58 6.92 -23.80
C THR A 396 22.92 8.16 -22.99
N ASP A 397 24.15 8.27 -22.49
CA ASP A 397 24.59 9.45 -21.73
C ASP A 397 24.46 10.74 -22.57
N ASP A 398 24.81 10.69 -23.85
CA ASP A 398 24.66 11.83 -24.77
C ASP A 398 23.20 12.26 -24.94
N ALA A 399 22.27 11.29 -25.09
CA ALA A 399 20.85 11.59 -25.17
C ALA A 399 20.34 12.20 -23.86
N ARG A 400 20.75 11.64 -22.70
CA ARG A 400 20.41 12.15 -21.37
C ARG A 400 20.85 13.61 -21.21
N GLN A 401 22.09 13.95 -21.62
CA GLN A 401 22.58 15.33 -21.58
C GLN A 401 21.81 16.26 -22.52
N GLY A 402 21.48 15.81 -23.73
CA GLY A 402 20.64 16.57 -24.67
C GLY A 402 19.25 16.89 -24.10
N TYR A 403 18.63 15.91 -23.43
CA TYR A 403 17.34 16.09 -22.75
C TYR A 403 17.42 17.05 -21.57
N LEU A 404 18.44 16.91 -20.71
CA LEU A 404 18.69 17.82 -19.61
C LEU A 404 18.88 19.26 -20.08
N GLN A 405 19.62 19.46 -21.17
CA GLN A 405 19.84 20.79 -21.74
C GLN A 405 18.52 21.41 -22.23
N ARG A 406 17.68 20.64 -22.95
CA ARG A 406 16.37 21.11 -23.43
C ARG A 406 15.44 21.47 -22.28
N LEU A 407 15.35 20.61 -21.25
CA LEU A 407 14.56 20.90 -20.06
C LEU A 407 15.06 22.16 -19.34
N SER A 408 16.38 22.31 -19.19
CA SER A 408 16.97 23.49 -18.53
C SER A 408 16.72 24.79 -19.29
N LEU A 409 16.64 24.73 -20.63
CA LEU A 409 16.28 25.88 -21.46
C LEU A 409 14.81 26.25 -21.31
N SER A 410 13.91 25.26 -21.24
CA SER A 410 12.47 25.48 -21.09
C SER A 410 12.06 25.87 -19.65
N LEU A 411 12.87 25.49 -18.65
CA LEU A 411 12.60 25.67 -17.23
C LEU A 411 13.83 26.26 -16.51
N PRO A 412 14.21 27.52 -16.80
CA PRO A 412 15.49 28.10 -16.36
C PRO A 412 15.62 28.30 -14.86
N GLU A 413 14.50 28.36 -14.12
CA GLU A 413 14.48 28.54 -12.65
C GLU A 413 14.32 27.21 -11.89
N THR A 414 14.26 26.09 -12.59
CA THR A 414 13.99 24.77 -12.01
C THR A 414 15.30 24.02 -11.78
N THR A 415 15.41 23.35 -10.62
CA THR A 415 16.48 22.37 -10.41
C THR A 415 16.08 21.05 -11.06
N ILE A 416 16.83 20.61 -12.07
CA ILE A 416 16.46 19.45 -12.91
C ILE A 416 17.46 18.33 -12.72
N SER A 417 16.96 17.11 -12.50
CA SER A 417 17.74 15.88 -12.53
C SER A 417 17.04 14.84 -13.39
N LEU A 418 17.77 14.25 -14.34
CA LEU A 418 17.34 13.14 -15.17
C LEU A 418 18.26 11.97 -14.83
N VAL A 419 17.70 10.94 -14.21
CA VAL A 419 18.42 9.76 -13.74
C VAL A 419 18.19 8.62 -14.72
#